data_AF-A0A951QN55-F1
#
_entry.id   AF-A0A951QN55-F1
#
_cell.length_a   1.000
_cell.length_b   1.000
_cell.length_c   1.000
_cell.angle_alpha   90.00
_cell.angle_beta   90.00
_cell.angle_gamma   90.00
#
_symmetry.space_group_name_H-M   'P 1'
#
loop_
_entity.id
_entity.type
_entity.pdbx_description
1 polymer ?
#
loop_
_entity_poly.entity_id
_entity_poly.type
_entity_poly.pdbx_seq_one_letter_code
_entity_poly.pdbx_strand_id
1 'polypeptide(L)'
;MIRVNVFVEGQTEETFVRELLYEYFQEKNIFLNPILVKTSSTGKGGVVSYAKIKPQLNRKCLEDKSAFVTTMFDLYALPNDFPGICFLPKTRNPFQKAEYLEQGMGKDIGHKNFIPNLLVHEFEGLLYSQPQAFAAWFDASVVSVLQAERNAFPSPEHINDNPLTAPSKRIRNCCNGYDKPLHGSLLAIDIGLDTIREECQHFNRWLLRLESIIP
;
A
#
# COMPACT_ATOMS: atom_id res chain seq x y z
N MET A 1 5.51 -24.47 4.30
CA MET A 1 5.63 -23.42 3.26
C MET A 1 4.32 -22.66 3.22
N ILE A 2 4.35 -21.36 3.49
CA ILE A 2 3.16 -20.51 3.47
C ILE A 2 3.19 -19.72 2.17
N ARG A 3 2.08 -19.67 1.43
CA ARG A 3 1.95 -18.87 0.21
C ARG A 3 0.97 -17.74 0.45
N VAL A 4 1.34 -16.52 0.07
CA VAL A 4 0.50 -15.34 0.24
C VAL A 4 0.36 -14.64 -1.10
N ASN A 5 -0.86 -14.56 -1.61
CA ASN A 5 -1.18 -13.80 -2.83
C ASN A 5 -1.49 -12.36 -2.44
N VAL A 6 -0.70 -11.42 -2.92
CA VAL A 6 -0.82 -9.98 -2.60
C VAL A 6 -1.47 -9.28 -3.77
N PHE A 7 -2.74 -8.89 -3.66
CA PHE A 7 -3.39 -8.10 -4.71
C PHE A 7 -2.95 -6.64 -4.62
N VAL A 8 -2.46 -6.11 -5.73
CA VAL A 8 -1.89 -4.76 -5.83
C VAL A 8 -2.51 -3.97 -6.98
N GLU A 9 -2.51 -2.65 -6.89
CA GLU A 9 -3.16 -1.76 -7.87
C GLU A 9 -2.37 -1.55 -9.14
N GLY A 10 -1.05 -1.40 -9.01
CA GLY A 10 -0.17 -0.99 -10.09
C GLY A 10 1.18 -1.67 -10.06
N GLN A 11 1.98 -1.34 -11.09
CA GLN A 11 3.31 -1.91 -11.30
C GLN A 11 4.32 -1.49 -10.24
N THR A 12 4.14 -0.30 -9.65
CA THR A 12 4.98 0.19 -8.55
C THR A 12 4.86 -0.74 -7.35
N GLU A 13 3.62 -1.02 -6.94
CA GLU A 13 3.27 -1.89 -5.83
C GLU A 13 3.68 -3.34 -6.10
N GLU A 14 3.46 -3.83 -7.32
CA GLU A 14 3.90 -5.17 -7.75
C GLU A 14 5.42 -5.33 -7.62
N THR A 15 6.19 -4.34 -8.10
CA THR A 15 7.65 -4.35 -8.02
C THR A 15 8.11 -4.23 -6.58
N PHE A 16 7.48 -3.38 -5.77
CA PHE A 16 7.78 -3.28 -4.34
C PHE A 16 7.61 -4.63 -3.60
N VAL A 17 6.52 -5.35 -3.86
CA VAL A 17 6.30 -6.67 -3.27
C VAL A 17 7.36 -7.67 -3.75
N ARG A 18 7.66 -7.68 -5.06
CA ARG A 18 8.58 -8.65 -5.67
C ARG A 18 10.04 -8.43 -5.30
N GLU A 19 10.49 -7.18 -5.28
CA GLU A 19 11.91 -6.84 -5.12
C GLU A 19 12.27 -6.55 -3.66
N LEU A 20 11.37 -5.99 -2.85
CA LEU A 20 11.67 -5.63 -1.46
C LEU A 20 11.06 -6.60 -0.45
N LEU A 21 9.76 -6.88 -0.54
CA LEU A 21 9.10 -7.71 0.47
C LEU A 21 9.43 -9.20 0.32
N TYR A 22 9.58 -9.68 -0.91
CA TYR A 22 9.75 -11.10 -1.19
C TYR A 22 10.97 -11.70 -0.47
N GLU A 23 12.13 -11.04 -0.54
CA GLU A 23 13.36 -11.51 0.12
C GLU A 23 13.17 -11.64 1.64
N TYR A 24 12.63 -10.60 2.27
CA TYR A 24 12.36 -10.57 3.71
C TYR A 24 11.43 -11.70 4.18
N PHE A 25 10.37 -11.98 3.42
CA PHE A 25 9.41 -13.03 3.78
C PHE A 25 9.89 -14.44 3.42
N GLN A 26 10.71 -14.57 2.38
CA GLN A 26 11.29 -15.85 1.98
C GLN A 26 12.12 -16.47 3.11
N GLU A 27 12.89 -15.67 3.84
CA GLU A 27 13.66 -16.11 5.01
C GLU A 27 12.77 -16.71 6.11
N LYS A 28 11.49 -16.32 6.16
CA LYS A 28 10.49 -16.82 7.10
C LYS A 28 9.64 -17.97 6.55
N ASN A 29 10.03 -18.55 5.40
CA ASN A 29 9.27 -19.57 4.67
C ASN A 29 7.87 -19.12 4.22
N ILE A 30 7.70 -17.80 4.02
CA ILE A 30 6.50 -17.17 3.48
C ILE A 30 6.80 -16.66 2.07
N PHE A 31 6.08 -17.16 1.09
CA PHE A 31 6.31 -16.85 -0.32
C PHE A 31 5.22 -15.90 -0.82
N LEU A 32 5.61 -14.66 -1.10
CA LEU A 32 4.71 -13.64 -1.63
C LEU A 32 4.56 -13.79 -3.14
N ASN A 33 3.32 -13.67 -3.62
CA ASN A 33 2.99 -13.67 -5.04
C ASN A 33 2.15 -12.42 -5.34
N PRO A 34 2.72 -11.34 -5.90
CA PRO A 34 1.96 -10.16 -6.25
C PRO A 34 1.03 -10.42 -7.44
N ILE A 35 -0.19 -9.88 -7.39
CA ILE A 35 -1.21 -10.01 -8.43
C ILE A 35 -1.79 -8.63 -8.73
N LEU A 36 -1.58 -8.13 -9.94
CA LEU A 36 -2.23 -6.92 -10.41
C LEU A 36 -3.75 -7.11 -10.52
N VAL A 37 -4.52 -6.23 -9.86
CA VAL A 37 -5.98 -6.23 -10.01
C VAL A 37 -6.37 -5.78 -11.42
N LYS A 38 -7.35 -6.47 -12.01
CA LYS A 38 -7.94 -6.07 -13.29
C LYS A 38 -9.19 -5.25 -13.03
N THR A 39 -9.07 -3.92 -13.02
CA THR A 39 -10.17 -2.99 -12.71
C THR A 39 -10.70 -2.26 -13.96
N SER A 40 -9.90 -2.18 -15.03
CA SER A 40 -10.27 -1.65 -16.35
C SER A 40 -9.75 -2.54 -17.49
N SER A 41 -10.34 -2.41 -18.69
CA SER A 41 -9.88 -3.10 -19.90
C SER A 41 -8.52 -2.62 -20.40
N THR A 42 -8.07 -1.44 -19.94
CA THR A 42 -6.81 -0.80 -20.33
C THR A 42 -5.71 -0.92 -19.27
N GLY A 43 -5.99 -1.48 -18.10
CA GLY A 43 -5.00 -1.75 -17.04
C GLY A 43 -4.35 -0.50 -16.43
N LYS A 44 -4.90 0.70 -16.68
CA LYS A 44 -4.44 1.97 -16.10
C LYS A 44 -5.49 2.48 -15.11
N GLY A 45 -5.04 2.81 -13.90
CA GLY A 45 -5.85 3.40 -12.83
C GLY A 45 -6.18 2.39 -11.72
N GLY A 46 -6.24 2.90 -10.50
CA GLY A 46 -6.37 2.13 -9.27
C GLY A 46 -7.68 1.34 -9.12
N VAL A 47 -8.09 1.13 -7.87
CA VAL A 47 -9.32 0.39 -7.53
C VAL A 47 -10.57 1.17 -7.97
N VAL A 48 -10.97 1.07 -9.24
CA VAL A 48 -12.11 1.84 -9.78
C VAL A 48 -13.49 1.29 -9.40
N SER A 49 -13.57 0.02 -9.00
CA SER A 49 -14.81 -0.59 -8.51
C SER A 49 -14.51 -1.83 -7.69
N TYR A 50 -15.01 -1.84 -6.46
CA TYR A 50 -14.91 -2.99 -5.57
C TYR A 50 -15.68 -4.20 -6.13
N ALA A 51 -16.80 -3.97 -6.82
CA ALA A 51 -17.57 -5.04 -7.48
C ALA A 51 -16.76 -5.85 -8.52
N LYS A 52 -15.71 -5.26 -9.11
CA LYS A 52 -14.79 -5.98 -10.01
C LYS A 52 -13.69 -6.75 -9.28
N ILE A 53 -13.32 -6.30 -8.08
CA ILE A 53 -12.24 -6.87 -7.28
C ILE A 53 -12.73 -8.04 -6.44
N LYS A 54 -13.91 -7.91 -5.83
CA LYS A 54 -14.52 -8.93 -4.97
C LYS A 54 -14.53 -10.33 -5.62
N PRO A 55 -14.97 -10.52 -6.88
CA PRO A 55 -14.93 -11.83 -7.52
C PRO A 55 -13.51 -12.39 -7.71
N GLN A 56 -12.51 -11.53 -7.90
CA GLN A 56 -11.11 -11.94 -8.05
C GLN A 56 -10.53 -12.43 -6.72
N LEU A 57 -10.79 -11.69 -5.63
CA LEU A 57 -10.39 -12.08 -4.28
C LEU A 57 -11.07 -13.39 -3.86
N ASN A 58 -12.40 -13.50 -4.04
CA ASN A 58 -13.15 -14.72 -3.71
C ASN A 58 -12.63 -15.93 -4.49
N ARG A 59 -12.42 -15.78 -5.80
CA ARG A 59 -11.87 -16.85 -6.62
C ARG A 59 -10.51 -17.30 -6.09
N LYS A 60 -9.61 -16.36 -5.78
CA LYS A 60 -8.27 -16.71 -5.32
C LYS A 60 -8.27 -17.37 -3.94
N CYS A 61 -9.15 -16.94 -3.04
CA CYS A 61 -9.33 -17.59 -1.73
C CYS A 61 -9.85 -19.03 -1.85
N LEU A 62 -10.70 -19.30 -2.84
CA LEU A 62 -11.31 -20.61 -3.08
C LEU A 62 -10.44 -21.56 -3.92
N GLU A 63 -9.62 -21.00 -4.82
CA GLU A 63 -8.69 -21.74 -5.68
C GLU A 63 -7.70 -22.56 -4.85
N ASP A 64 -7.22 -21.98 -3.75
CA ASP A 64 -6.28 -22.64 -2.86
C ASP A 64 -6.51 -22.25 -1.40
N LYS A 65 -7.16 -23.14 -0.66
CA LYS A 65 -7.49 -22.93 0.76
C LYS A 65 -6.28 -22.99 1.70
N SER A 66 -5.14 -23.50 1.22
CA SER A 66 -3.89 -23.54 1.99
C SER A 66 -3.03 -22.28 1.78
N ALA A 67 -3.33 -21.49 0.76
CA ALA A 67 -2.71 -20.21 0.52
C ALA A 67 -3.53 -19.08 1.16
N PHE A 68 -2.86 -18.00 1.54
CA PHE A 68 -3.47 -16.78 2.03
C PHE A 68 -3.61 -15.76 0.90
N VAL A 69 -4.55 -14.84 1.07
CA VAL A 69 -4.79 -13.72 0.17
C VAL A 69 -4.79 -12.44 0.98
N THR A 70 -4.08 -11.42 0.51
CA THR A 70 -4.05 -10.08 1.11
C THR A 70 -4.11 -9.01 0.02
N THR A 71 -4.24 -7.76 0.43
CA THR A 71 -4.33 -6.60 -0.46
C THR A 71 -3.30 -5.55 -0.07
N MET A 72 -2.81 -4.80 -1.05
CA MET A 72 -2.04 -3.58 -0.85
C MET A 72 -2.63 -2.53 -1.78
N PHE A 73 -3.74 -1.94 -1.33
CA PHE A 73 -4.51 -0.95 -2.05
C PHE A 73 -4.39 0.41 -1.39
N ASP A 74 -4.39 1.47 -2.17
CA ASP A 74 -4.36 2.83 -1.68
C ASP A 74 -5.72 3.16 -1.05
N LEU A 75 -5.70 3.70 0.18
CA LEU A 75 -6.92 4.15 0.84
C LEU A 75 -7.51 5.39 0.15
N TYR A 76 -6.67 6.19 -0.49
CA TYR A 76 -7.06 7.35 -1.26
C TYR A 76 -7.81 6.92 -2.53
N ALA A 77 -8.90 7.63 -2.83
CA ALA A 77 -9.73 7.38 -4.00
C ALA A 77 -10.33 5.95 -4.09
N LEU A 78 -10.51 5.26 -2.96
CA LEU A 78 -11.31 4.04 -2.91
C LEU A 78 -12.72 4.27 -3.49
N PRO A 79 -13.29 3.26 -4.17
CA PRO A 79 -14.52 3.44 -4.92
C PRO A 79 -15.71 3.52 -3.98
N ASN A 80 -16.77 4.21 -4.42
CA ASN A 80 -17.98 4.42 -3.61
C ASN A 80 -18.73 3.13 -3.26
N ASP A 81 -18.45 2.03 -3.97
CA ASP A 81 -18.99 0.70 -3.69
C ASP A 81 -18.13 -0.12 -2.70
N PHE A 82 -17.06 0.47 -2.13
CA PHE A 82 -16.20 -0.21 -1.17
C PHE A 82 -16.91 -0.45 0.17
N PRO A 83 -16.78 -1.65 0.78
CA PRO A 83 -17.48 -1.98 2.02
C PRO A 83 -17.17 -1.01 3.16
N GLY A 84 -18.21 -0.39 3.72
CA GLY A 84 -18.09 0.53 4.85
C GLY A 84 -17.84 2.00 4.48
N ILE A 85 -17.58 2.34 3.22
CA ILE A 85 -17.23 3.72 2.83
C ILE A 85 -18.33 4.75 3.14
N CYS A 86 -19.60 4.35 3.10
CA CYS A 86 -20.74 5.22 3.42
C CYS A 86 -20.88 5.52 4.93
N PHE A 87 -20.24 4.72 5.79
CA PHE A 87 -20.38 4.79 7.25
C PHE A 87 -19.05 5.01 7.96
N LEU A 88 -18.14 5.73 7.30
CA LEU A 88 -16.82 6.03 7.86
C LEU A 88 -16.93 6.70 9.23
N PRO A 89 -16.11 6.29 10.21
CA PRO A 89 -16.06 6.94 11.51
C PRO A 89 -15.65 8.41 11.34
N LYS A 90 -16.29 9.30 12.10
CA LYS A 90 -15.87 10.71 12.21
C LYS A 90 -14.62 10.81 13.07
N THR A 91 -13.47 10.43 12.51
CA THR A 91 -12.17 10.47 13.16
C THR A 91 -11.16 11.21 12.31
N ARG A 92 -10.22 11.89 12.98
CA ARG A 92 -9.04 12.49 12.34
C ARG A 92 -7.85 11.52 12.28
N ASN A 93 -7.97 10.36 12.93
CA ASN A 93 -6.92 9.35 12.95
C ASN A 93 -6.99 8.52 11.65
N PRO A 94 -5.98 8.60 10.77
CA PRO A 94 -6.02 7.90 9.49
C PRO A 94 -6.01 6.38 9.64
N PHE A 95 -5.39 5.85 10.71
CA PHE A 95 -5.35 4.42 11.01
C PHE A 95 -6.73 3.85 11.33
N GLN A 96 -7.53 4.57 12.12
CA GLN A 96 -8.90 4.14 12.43
C GLN A 96 -9.78 4.06 11.18
N LYS A 97 -9.55 4.95 10.20
CA LYS A 97 -10.23 4.92 8.90
C LYS A 97 -9.81 3.68 8.10
N ALA A 98 -8.50 3.39 8.02
CA ALA A 98 -7.97 2.22 7.33
C ALA A 98 -8.49 0.91 7.96
N GLU A 99 -8.31 0.75 9.27
CA GLU A 99 -8.74 -0.43 10.03
C GLU A 99 -10.26 -0.68 9.89
N TYR A 100 -11.07 0.38 9.89
CA TYR A 100 -12.52 0.25 9.71
C TYR A 100 -12.88 -0.31 8.33
N LEU A 101 -12.25 0.21 7.27
CA LEU A 101 -12.47 -0.24 5.90
C LEU A 101 -11.92 -1.65 5.66
N GLU A 102 -10.76 -1.98 6.24
CA GLU A 102 -10.20 -3.33 6.21
C GLU A 102 -11.13 -4.34 6.88
N GLN A 103 -11.69 -4.01 8.04
CA GLN A 103 -12.69 -4.85 8.70
C GLN A 103 -13.95 -5.01 7.84
N GLY A 104 -14.40 -3.95 7.18
CA GLY A 104 -15.50 -3.99 6.23
C GLY A 104 -15.24 -4.94 5.07
N MET A 105 -14.08 -4.81 4.43
CA MET A 105 -13.64 -5.67 3.34
C MET A 105 -13.47 -7.12 3.79
N GLY A 106 -12.85 -7.35 4.96
CA GLY A 106 -12.67 -8.67 5.54
C GLY A 106 -14.00 -9.39 5.81
N LYS A 107 -14.99 -8.68 6.36
CA LYS A 107 -16.35 -9.22 6.58
C LYS A 107 -17.09 -9.52 5.28
N ASP A 108 -16.96 -8.65 4.29
CA ASP A 108 -17.63 -8.81 3.00
C ASP A 108 -17.06 -9.96 2.15
N ILE A 109 -15.74 -10.20 2.21
CA ILE A 109 -15.09 -11.36 1.57
C ILE A 109 -15.34 -12.65 2.38
N GLY A 110 -15.25 -12.59 3.71
CA GLY A 110 -15.69 -13.67 4.60
C GLY A 110 -14.86 -14.96 4.57
N HIS A 111 -13.68 -14.96 3.94
CA HIS A 111 -12.78 -16.11 3.89
C HIS A 111 -11.74 -16.08 5.01
N LYS A 112 -11.50 -17.23 5.66
CA LYS A 112 -10.53 -17.34 6.79
C LYS A 112 -9.08 -17.10 6.37
N ASN A 113 -8.76 -17.40 5.12
CA ASN A 113 -7.43 -17.18 4.53
C ASN A 113 -7.27 -15.78 3.90
N PHE A 114 -8.22 -14.87 4.13
CA PHE A 114 -8.15 -13.49 3.65
C PHE A 114 -7.72 -12.52 4.76
N ILE A 115 -6.66 -11.76 4.49
CA ILE A 115 -6.05 -10.78 5.38
C ILE A 115 -6.13 -9.41 4.68
N PRO A 116 -7.18 -8.60 4.89
CA PRO A 116 -7.30 -7.30 4.24
C PRO A 116 -6.22 -6.34 4.73
N ASN A 117 -5.69 -5.53 3.81
CA ASN A 117 -4.80 -4.41 4.12
C ASN A 117 -4.97 -3.25 3.12
N LEU A 118 -4.88 -2.02 3.62
CA LEU A 118 -4.86 -0.78 2.88
C LEU A 118 -3.59 0.01 3.23
N LEU A 119 -2.95 0.61 2.23
CA LEU A 119 -1.94 1.64 2.44
C LEU A 119 -2.63 2.92 2.88
N VAL A 120 -2.20 3.47 4.01
CA VAL A 120 -2.75 4.72 4.53
C VAL A 120 -2.43 5.83 3.53
N HIS A 121 -3.48 6.44 2.99
CA HIS A 121 -3.44 7.38 1.86
C HIS A 121 -3.03 6.71 0.53
N GLU A 122 -1.74 6.62 0.20
CA GLU A 122 -1.28 6.00 -1.06
C GLU A 122 0.17 5.52 -0.95
N PHE A 123 0.64 4.70 -1.91
CA PHE A 123 2.00 4.17 -1.93
C PHE A 123 3.08 5.23 -1.73
N GLU A 124 2.96 6.40 -2.37
CA GLU A 124 3.91 7.50 -2.22
C GLU A 124 4.07 7.99 -0.78
N GLY A 125 3.09 7.75 0.11
CA GLY A 125 3.21 8.03 1.53
C GLY A 125 4.40 7.27 2.15
N LEU A 126 4.68 6.04 1.72
CA LEU A 126 5.82 5.27 2.22
C LEU A 126 7.17 5.90 1.86
N LEU A 127 7.25 6.64 0.75
CA LEU A 127 8.50 7.27 0.29
C LEU A 127 8.96 8.41 1.20
N TYR A 128 8.05 8.95 2.01
CA TYR A 128 8.38 9.96 3.01
C TYR A 128 9.03 9.37 4.27
N SER A 129 9.25 8.05 4.35
CA SER A 129 10.00 7.43 5.46
C SER A 129 11.44 7.93 5.50
N GLN A 130 12.05 8.22 4.35
CA GLN A 130 13.39 8.80 4.29
C GLN A 130 13.55 9.69 3.05
N PRO A 131 13.14 10.97 3.12
CA PRO A 131 13.23 11.93 2.00
C PRO A 131 14.64 12.05 1.39
N GLN A 132 15.69 11.75 2.15
CA GLN A 132 17.08 11.77 1.70
C GLN A 132 17.35 10.81 0.54
N ALA A 133 16.59 9.71 0.41
CA ALA A 133 16.74 8.78 -0.70
C ALA A 133 16.48 9.45 -2.08
N PHE A 134 15.71 10.54 -2.10
CA PHE A 134 15.48 11.33 -3.32
C PHE A 134 16.74 12.06 -3.82
N ALA A 135 17.77 12.23 -2.99
CA ALA A 135 19.00 12.94 -3.36
C ALA A 135 19.80 12.26 -4.48
N ALA A 136 19.59 10.96 -4.71
CA ALA A 136 20.21 10.24 -5.82
C ALA A 136 19.60 10.61 -7.18
N TRP A 137 18.39 11.19 -7.19
CA TRP A 137 17.56 11.41 -8.37
C TRP A 137 17.21 12.88 -8.59
N PHE A 138 17.18 13.67 -7.52
CA PHE A 138 16.71 15.06 -7.52
C PHE A 138 17.66 15.98 -6.74
N ASP A 139 17.58 17.28 -7.06
CA ASP A 139 18.40 18.30 -6.41
C ASP A 139 18.15 18.41 -4.90
N ALA A 140 19.16 18.86 -4.17
CA ALA A 140 19.08 19.06 -2.71
C ALA A 140 17.94 20.00 -2.27
N SER A 141 17.52 20.93 -3.13
CA SER A 141 16.37 21.80 -2.89
C SER A 141 15.06 21.01 -2.83
N VAL A 142 14.89 20.01 -3.69
CA VAL A 142 13.73 19.12 -3.73
C VAL A 142 13.67 18.27 -2.46
N VAL A 143 14.80 17.67 -2.08
CA VAL A 143 14.94 16.89 -0.85
C VAL A 143 14.59 17.74 0.38
N SER A 144 15.04 18.99 0.41
CA SER A 144 14.72 19.93 1.51
C SER A 144 13.23 20.21 1.61
N VAL A 145 12.52 20.34 0.49
CA VAL A 145 11.05 20.49 0.45
C VAL A 145 10.38 19.24 0.99
N LEU A 146 10.72 18.05 0.49
CA LEU A 146 10.14 16.79 0.94
C LEU A 146 10.38 16.55 2.44
N GLN A 147 11.57 16.90 2.94
CA GLN A 147 11.88 16.80 4.36
C GLN A 147 11.04 17.76 5.20
N ALA A 148 10.86 19.01 4.75
CA ALA A 148 10.02 19.98 5.44
C ALA A 148 8.56 19.50 5.49
N GLU A 149 8.06 18.91 4.40
CA GLU A 149 6.73 18.29 4.37
C GLU A 149 6.63 17.12 5.33
N ARG A 150 7.59 16.18 5.32
CA ARG A 150 7.62 15.05 6.27
C ARG A 150 7.58 15.53 7.73
N ASN A 151 8.36 16.57 8.05
CA ASN A 151 8.47 17.12 9.41
C ASN A 151 7.18 17.85 9.86
N ALA A 152 6.31 18.24 8.94
CA ALA A 152 5.03 18.85 9.27
C ALA A 152 3.98 17.84 9.79
N PHE A 153 4.27 16.54 9.72
CA PHE A 153 3.38 15.47 10.15
C PHE A 153 4.05 14.54 11.17
N PRO A 154 3.28 13.87 12.04
CA PRO A 154 3.84 12.92 13.01
C PRO A 154 4.58 11.74 12.36
N SER A 155 4.02 11.17 11.29
CA SER A 155 4.63 10.07 10.52
C SER A 155 4.31 10.20 9.03
N PRO A 156 4.98 9.43 8.14
CA PRO A 156 4.66 9.42 6.71
C PRO A 156 3.18 9.08 6.46
N GLU A 157 2.62 8.16 7.25
CA GLU A 157 1.21 7.73 7.18
C GLU A 157 0.20 8.81 7.64
N HIS A 158 0.66 9.95 8.17
CA HIS A 158 -0.20 11.10 8.47
C HIS A 158 -0.20 12.15 7.35
N ILE A 159 0.62 12.00 6.31
CA ILE A 159 0.66 12.92 5.17
C ILE A 159 -0.64 12.73 4.38
N ASN A 160 -1.54 13.69 4.57
CA ASN A 160 -2.97 13.53 4.37
C ASN A 160 -3.48 13.36 2.92
N ASP A 161 -4.76 12.99 2.81
CA ASP A 161 -5.52 12.71 1.58
C ASP A 161 -6.25 13.92 0.97
N ASN A 162 -5.84 15.16 1.27
CA ASN A 162 -6.46 16.29 0.57
C ASN A 162 -6.14 16.18 -0.93
N PRO A 163 -7.13 16.27 -1.84
CA PRO A 163 -6.90 16.08 -3.28
C PRO A 163 -5.83 16.98 -3.90
N LEU A 164 -5.53 18.13 -3.27
CA LEU A 164 -4.49 19.05 -3.68
C LEU A 164 -3.12 18.76 -3.06
N THR A 165 -3.08 18.01 -1.95
CA THR A 165 -1.86 17.79 -1.15
C THR A 165 -1.62 16.33 -0.77
N ALA A 166 -2.18 15.39 -1.52
CA ALA A 166 -1.86 13.96 -1.39
C ALA A 166 -0.35 13.73 -1.61
N PRO A 167 0.28 12.73 -0.98
CA PRO A 167 1.71 12.43 -1.13
C PRO A 167 2.24 12.48 -2.58
N SER A 168 1.55 11.86 -3.53
CA SER A 168 1.90 11.83 -4.95
C SER A 168 1.80 13.20 -5.62
N LYS A 169 0.90 14.07 -5.16
CA LYS A 169 0.80 15.47 -5.64
C LYS A 169 1.94 16.31 -5.11
N ARG A 170 2.30 16.14 -3.84
CA ARG A 170 3.43 16.84 -3.22
C ARG A 170 4.74 16.52 -3.93
N ILE A 171 5.03 15.22 -4.09
CA ILE A 171 6.19 14.75 -4.85
C ILE A 171 6.19 15.32 -6.26
N ARG A 172 5.07 15.22 -7.00
CA ARG A 172 5.01 15.74 -8.38
C ARG A 172 5.22 17.25 -8.47
N ASN A 173 4.80 18.01 -7.48
CA ASN A 173 4.91 19.46 -7.48
C ASN A 173 6.36 19.94 -7.29
N CYS A 174 7.19 19.19 -6.53
CA CYS A 174 8.58 19.56 -6.29
C CYS A 174 9.58 18.76 -7.14
N CYS A 175 9.24 17.55 -7.57
CA CYS A 175 10.12 16.63 -8.31
C CYS A 175 9.81 16.70 -9.81
N ASN A 176 10.45 17.63 -10.53
CA ASN A 176 10.35 17.70 -11.99
C ASN A 176 10.88 16.39 -12.62
N GLY A 177 10.08 15.75 -13.46
CA GLY A 177 10.45 14.49 -14.12
C GLY A 177 10.16 13.22 -13.31
N TYR A 178 9.45 13.31 -12.18
CA TYR A 178 9.03 12.14 -11.41
C TYR A 178 8.11 11.21 -12.22
N ASP A 179 8.66 10.09 -12.66
CA ASP A 179 7.96 8.91 -13.17
C ASP A 179 7.56 7.97 -12.01
N LYS A 180 6.26 7.79 -11.77
CA LYS A 180 5.73 7.00 -10.64
C LYS A 180 6.14 5.52 -10.68
N PRO A 181 5.95 4.78 -11.80
CA PRO A 181 6.38 3.40 -11.90
C PRO A 181 7.87 3.19 -11.59
N LEU A 182 8.74 3.96 -12.26
CA LEU A 182 10.18 3.81 -12.14
C LEU A 182 10.70 4.32 -10.80
N HIS A 183 10.49 5.60 -10.49
CA HIS A 183 11.09 6.19 -9.29
C HIS A 183 10.43 5.68 -8.02
N GLY A 184 9.11 5.42 -8.03
CA GLY A 184 8.41 5.00 -6.81
C GLY A 184 8.96 3.67 -6.27
N SER A 185 9.17 2.68 -7.14
CA SER A 185 9.69 1.38 -6.72
C SER A 185 11.18 1.46 -6.32
N LEU A 186 12.00 2.16 -7.11
CA LEU A 186 13.43 2.32 -6.82
C LEU A 186 13.68 3.10 -5.53
N LEU A 187 12.95 4.19 -5.30
CA LEU A 187 13.05 4.94 -4.04
C LEU A 187 12.65 4.10 -2.85
N ALA A 188 11.59 3.29 -2.95
CA ALA A 188 11.20 2.40 -1.87
C ALA A 188 12.26 1.32 -1.57
N ILE A 189 12.97 0.85 -2.60
CA ILE A 189 14.11 -0.07 -2.45
C ILE A 189 15.30 0.65 -1.79
N ASP A 190 15.63 1.86 -2.24
CA ASP A 190 16.73 2.68 -1.70
C ASP A 190 16.50 3.05 -0.22
N ILE A 191 15.25 3.36 0.16
CA ILE A 191 14.86 3.62 1.55
C ILE A 191 14.99 2.34 2.40
N GLY A 192 14.64 1.20 1.82
CA GLY A 192 14.73 -0.10 2.49
C GLY A 192 13.57 -0.41 3.43
N LEU A 193 13.36 -1.71 3.65
CA LEU A 193 12.20 -2.21 4.38
C LEU A 193 12.22 -1.80 5.86
N ASP A 194 13.37 -1.88 6.53
CA ASP A 194 13.48 -1.61 7.96
C ASP A 194 13.08 -0.16 8.30
N THR A 195 13.57 0.81 7.51
CA THR A 195 13.21 2.23 7.67
C THR A 195 11.72 2.46 7.41
N ILE A 196 11.13 1.84 6.38
CA ILE A 196 9.69 1.94 6.13
C ILE A 196 8.91 1.36 7.32
N ARG A 197 9.33 0.25 7.91
CA ARG A 197 8.65 -0.38 9.05
C ARG A 197 8.75 0.43 10.34
N GLU A 198 9.88 1.10 10.56
CA GLU A 198 10.09 1.97 11.71
C GLU A 198 9.18 3.21 11.64
N GLU A 199 9.07 3.82 10.45
CA GLU A 199 8.35 5.07 10.26
C GLU A 199 6.84 4.89 10.00
N CYS A 200 6.44 3.76 9.39
CA CYS A 200 5.06 3.48 8.98
C CYS A 200 4.45 2.34 9.85
N GLN A 201 3.84 2.73 10.97
CA GLN A 201 3.30 1.80 11.96
C GLN A 201 2.15 0.92 11.44
N HIS A 202 1.28 1.42 10.56
CA HIS A 202 0.17 0.64 10.03
C HIS A 202 0.67 -0.38 9.01
N PHE A 203 1.56 0.05 8.12
CA PHE A 203 2.29 -0.84 7.23
C PHE A 203 3.05 -1.94 7.99
N ASN A 204 3.82 -1.58 9.02
CA ASN A 204 4.53 -2.56 9.85
C ASN A 204 3.57 -3.56 10.51
N ARG A 205 2.41 -3.09 11.01
CA ARG A 205 1.40 -3.97 11.59
C ARG A 205 0.87 -4.98 10.57
N TRP A 206 0.68 -4.59 9.32
CA TRP A 206 0.31 -5.52 8.25
C TRP A 206 1.38 -6.60 8.06
N LEU A 207 2.66 -6.22 8.00
CA LEU A 207 3.75 -7.20 7.86
C LEU A 207 3.82 -8.15 9.05
N LEU A 208 3.69 -7.65 10.28
CA LEU A 208 3.63 -8.48 11.49
C LEU A 208 2.46 -9.47 11.45
N ARG A 209 1.31 -9.09 10.88
CA ARG A 209 0.18 -10.03 10.69
C ARG A 209 0.55 -11.13 9.70
N LEU A 210 1.24 -10.81 8.61
CA LEU A 210 1.70 -11.83 7.64
C LEU A 210 2.76 -12.75 8.26
N GLU A 211 3.68 -12.23 9.05
CA GLU A 211 4.70 -13.00 9.78
C GLU A 211 4.09 -13.96 10.81
N SER A 212 2.95 -13.59 11.38
CA SER A 212 2.23 -14.40 12.37
C SER A 212 1.42 -15.55 11.77
N ILE A 213 1.39 -15.72 10.44
CA ILE A 213 0.66 -16.80 9.80
C ILE A 213 1.29 -18.14 10.20
N ILE A 214 0.44 -19.04 10.68
CA ILE A 214 0.83 -20.40 11.05
C ILE A 214 0.37 -21.35 9.92
N PRO A 215 1.18 -22.34 9.51
CA PRO A 215 0.82 -23.33 8.51
C PRO A 215 -0.45 -24.14 8.83
#